data_AF-A0A439QJA8-F1
#
_entry.id   AF-A0A439QJA8-F1
#
_cell.length_a   1.000
_cell.length_b   1.000
_cell.length_c   1.000
_cell.angle_alpha   90.00
_cell.angle_beta   90.00
_cell.angle_gamma   90.00
#
_symmetry.space_group_name_H-M   'P 1'
#
loop_
_entity.id
_entity.type
_entity.pdbx_description
1 polymer ?
#
loop_
_entity_poly.entity_id
_entity_poly.type
_entity_poly.pdbx_seq_one_letter_code
_entity_poly.pdbx_strand_id
1 'polypeptide(L)'
;MRFALTIAMPMLGLTLAGTALAGGHFTDSLTFHPAGCEKVRECYLDGTFHYVDSKGKDWKAQKDDKTDGASIPDWAQSFIGEPFDPIFIRAAVIHDHYCDRHVRNMLWTHWVFYDGLLASHVSPAKAKIMYAAILIGGPKWIDLIPGKPCKQGTACIQSVSKVKLPNGAIVTTAEDAHSVIARGPQYDEPEVKAAIEEIRQKIESNPDAVSEEDILTEARKLPQNQFFFDNIDGVVINPPQNDIPQ
;
A
#
# COMPACT_ATOMS: atom_id res chain seq x y z
N MET A 1 27.32 5.20 -74.63
CA MET A 1 26.62 4.62 -73.47
C MET A 1 27.36 5.02 -72.21
N ARG A 2 26.76 5.85 -71.35
CA ARG A 2 27.29 6.19 -70.02
C ARG A 2 26.40 5.49 -68.99
N PHE A 3 26.96 4.58 -68.20
CA PHE A 3 26.28 3.99 -67.05
C PHE A 3 26.49 4.92 -65.84
N ALA A 4 25.41 5.47 -65.29
CA ALA A 4 25.42 6.16 -64.01
C ALA A 4 25.12 5.12 -62.91
N LEU A 5 26.04 4.96 -61.98
CA LEU A 5 25.94 4.08 -60.83
C LEU A 5 25.32 4.87 -59.67
N THR A 6 24.06 4.59 -59.32
CA THR A 6 23.40 5.18 -58.16
C THR A 6 23.71 4.35 -56.92
N ILE A 7 24.54 4.87 -56.03
CA ILE A 7 24.80 4.27 -54.71
C ILE A 7 23.68 4.71 -53.77
N ALA A 8 22.82 3.78 -53.38
CA ALA A 8 21.83 3.99 -52.32
C ALA A 8 22.52 3.86 -50.96
N MET A 9 22.57 4.96 -50.21
CA MET A 9 23.12 5.01 -48.86
C MET A 9 21.99 4.70 -47.86
N PRO A 10 22.05 3.61 -47.07
CA PRO A 10 20.99 3.30 -46.12
C PRO A 10 21.06 4.28 -44.96
N MET A 11 20.00 5.07 -44.80
CA MET A 11 19.80 5.98 -43.68
C MET A 11 19.53 5.14 -42.43
N LEU A 12 20.56 4.95 -41.61
CA LEU A 12 20.47 4.23 -40.35
C LEU A 12 19.64 5.07 -39.37
N GLY A 13 18.35 4.77 -39.26
CA GLY A 13 17.44 5.39 -38.30
C GLY A 13 17.88 5.04 -36.88
N LEU A 14 18.41 6.03 -36.17
CA LEU A 14 18.73 5.92 -34.75
C LEU A 14 17.41 5.92 -33.97
N THR A 15 16.87 4.74 -33.68
CA THR A 15 15.75 4.60 -32.75
C THR A 15 16.27 4.95 -31.35
N LEU A 16 15.89 6.12 -30.82
CA LEU A 16 15.97 6.38 -29.38
C LEU A 16 15.02 5.39 -28.69
N ALA A 17 15.56 4.30 -28.18
CA ALA A 17 14.88 3.51 -27.17
C ALA A 17 14.76 4.42 -25.92
N GLY A 18 13.55 4.94 -25.68
CA GLY A 18 13.24 5.65 -24.46
C GLY A 18 13.50 4.73 -23.28
N THR A 19 14.52 5.03 -22.48
CA THR A 19 14.71 4.42 -21.17
C THR A 19 13.51 4.84 -20.31
N ALA A 20 12.54 3.94 -20.13
CA ALA A 20 11.52 4.11 -19.12
C ALA A 20 12.23 4.33 -17.78
N LEU A 21 11.92 5.44 -17.11
CA LEU A 21 12.41 5.72 -15.76
C LEU A 21 12.05 4.52 -14.88
N ALA A 22 13.05 3.93 -14.22
CA ALA A 22 12.93 2.66 -13.49
C ALA A 22 12.16 2.76 -12.15
N GLY A 23 11.32 3.78 -11.98
CA GLY A 23 10.49 4.01 -10.79
C GLY A 23 8.99 3.95 -11.11
N GLY A 24 8.18 3.69 -10.09
CA GLY A 24 6.73 3.72 -10.25
C GLY A 24 6.19 5.12 -10.55
N HIS A 25 4.97 5.20 -11.04
CA HIS A 25 4.34 6.47 -11.43
C HIS A 25 2.82 6.42 -11.27
N PHE A 26 2.23 7.57 -10.94
CA PHE A 26 0.79 7.77 -10.92
C PHE A 26 0.31 8.24 -12.30
N THR A 27 -0.86 7.79 -12.74
CA THR A 27 -1.35 8.09 -14.10
C THR A 27 -2.55 9.02 -14.16
N ASP A 28 -3.22 9.28 -13.03
CA ASP A 28 -4.44 10.09 -12.98
C ASP A 28 -4.28 11.37 -12.13
N SER A 29 -5.21 12.31 -12.35
CA SER A 29 -5.45 13.41 -11.40
C SER A 29 -6.23 12.91 -10.20
N LEU A 30 -5.87 13.38 -9.00
CA LEU A 30 -6.55 13.03 -7.76
C LEU A 30 -7.42 14.20 -7.30
N THR A 31 -8.73 13.99 -7.18
CA THR A 31 -9.68 14.95 -6.62
C THR A 31 -10.65 14.25 -5.68
N PHE A 32 -11.23 15.03 -4.76
CA PHE A 32 -12.06 14.52 -3.68
C PHE A 32 -13.39 15.26 -3.55
N HIS A 33 -14.36 14.56 -2.97
CA HIS A 33 -15.60 15.12 -2.48
C HIS A 33 -15.92 14.65 -1.05
N PRO A 34 -16.76 15.40 -0.30
CA PRO A 34 -17.18 16.77 -0.59
C PRO A 34 -16.02 17.77 -0.50
N ALA A 35 -16.16 18.95 -1.08
CA ALA A 35 -15.13 19.99 -1.00
C ALA A 35 -14.82 20.34 0.47
N GLY A 36 -13.53 20.32 0.85
CA GLY A 36 -13.07 20.60 2.22
C GLY A 36 -13.10 19.39 3.17
N CYS A 37 -13.33 18.18 2.65
CA CYS A 37 -13.33 16.93 3.40
C CYS A 37 -12.02 16.63 4.13
N GLU A 38 -10.90 17.21 3.68
CA GLU A 38 -9.55 16.99 4.21
C GLU A 38 -9.48 17.44 5.68
N LYS A 39 -10.26 18.46 6.06
CA LYS A 39 -10.30 19.02 7.41
C LYS A 39 -10.89 18.06 8.45
N VAL A 40 -11.78 17.18 8.00
CA VAL A 40 -12.45 16.18 8.86
C VAL A 40 -11.94 14.76 8.57
N ARG A 41 -10.94 14.63 7.69
CA ARG A 41 -10.31 13.37 7.29
C ARG A 41 -11.32 12.32 6.81
N GLU A 42 -12.29 12.78 6.03
CA GLU A 42 -13.35 11.93 5.48
C GLU A 42 -13.61 12.33 4.02
N CYS A 43 -12.65 12.03 3.17
CA CYS A 43 -12.70 12.30 1.73
C CYS A 43 -13.09 11.07 0.94
N TYR A 44 -13.73 11.29 -0.20
CA TYR A 44 -14.11 10.26 -1.16
C TYR A 44 -13.57 10.62 -2.55
N LEU A 45 -13.04 9.64 -3.27
CA LEU A 45 -12.47 9.86 -4.60
C LEU A 45 -13.55 10.21 -5.63
N ASP A 46 -13.36 11.26 -6.44
CA ASP A 46 -14.30 11.60 -7.51
C ASP A 46 -14.32 10.57 -8.66
N GLY A 47 -13.19 9.92 -8.89
CA GLY A 47 -12.96 8.99 -9.98
C GLY A 47 -12.00 7.86 -9.58
N THR A 48 -11.60 7.06 -10.56
CA THR A 48 -10.55 6.05 -10.34
C THR A 48 -9.18 6.72 -10.24
N PHE A 49 -8.29 6.16 -9.44
CA PHE A 49 -6.93 6.67 -9.28
C PHE A 49 -5.92 5.52 -9.34
N HIS A 50 -4.93 5.64 -10.23
CA HIS A 50 -4.00 4.57 -10.54
C HIS A 50 -2.54 4.91 -10.21
N TYR A 51 -1.82 3.86 -9.82
CA TYR A 51 -0.37 3.83 -9.64
C TYR A 51 0.21 2.56 -10.27
N VAL A 52 1.24 2.70 -11.08
CA VAL A 52 2.03 1.57 -11.59
C VAL A 52 3.32 1.53 -10.79
N ASP A 53 3.57 0.44 -10.06
CA ASP A 53 4.76 0.34 -9.22
C ASP A 53 6.04 0.11 -10.03
N SER A 54 7.19 0.21 -9.35
CA SER A 54 8.52 -0.02 -9.94
C SER A 54 8.72 -1.41 -10.57
N LYS A 55 7.82 -2.37 -10.29
CA LYS A 55 7.82 -3.73 -10.87
C LYS A 55 6.80 -3.88 -12.00
N GLY A 56 6.14 -2.80 -12.42
CA GLY A 56 5.14 -2.77 -13.46
C GLY A 56 3.77 -3.31 -13.03
N LYS A 57 3.51 -3.47 -11.73
CA LYS A 57 2.21 -3.91 -11.22
C LYS A 57 1.28 -2.70 -11.09
N ASP A 58 0.06 -2.85 -11.59
CA ASP A 58 -0.99 -1.83 -11.48
C ASP A 58 -1.67 -1.87 -10.11
N TRP A 59 -1.91 -0.70 -9.52
CA TRP A 59 -2.63 -0.46 -8.27
C TRP A 59 -3.70 0.58 -8.53
N LYS A 60 -4.96 0.28 -8.19
CA LYS A 60 -6.09 1.12 -8.56
C LYS A 60 -7.07 1.30 -7.40
N ALA A 61 -7.22 2.55 -6.98
CA ALA A 61 -8.34 2.99 -6.18
C ALA A 61 -9.57 3.30 -7.07
N GLN A 62 -10.75 3.07 -6.53
CA GLN A 62 -12.03 3.26 -7.19
C GLN A 62 -12.66 4.60 -6.83
N LYS A 63 -13.56 5.03 -7.72
CA LYS A 63 -14.50 6.10 -7.40
C LYS A 63 -15.23 5.77 -6.09
N ASP A 64 -15.44 6.80 -5.28
CA ASP A 64 -16.13 6.78 -3.98
C ASP A 64 -15.41 5.94 -2.90
N ASP A 65 -14.14 5.56 -3.13
CA ASP A 65 -13.30 5.06 -2.05
C ASP A 65 -13.08 6.15 -1.01
N LYS A 66 -13.23 5.77 0.27
CA LYS A 66 -12.94 6.63 1.40
C LYS A 66 -11.43 6.66 1.67
N THR A 67 -10.91 7.85 1.96
CA THR A 67 -9.55 8.07 2.48
C THR A 67 -9.59 9.06 3.64
N ASP A 68 -8.73 8.82 4.64
CA ASP A 68 -8.49 9.74 5.77
C ASP A 68 -7.14 10.47 5.64
N GLY A 69 -6.53 10.39 4.46
CA GLY A 69 -5.16 10.81 4.18
C GLY A 69 -4.16 9.74 4.63
N ALA A 70 -2.87 10.07 4.68
CA ALA A 70 -1.93 9.23 5.40
C ALA A 70 -2.35 9.22 6.88
N SER A 71 -2.69 8.05 7.46
CA SER A 71 -3.21 7.93 8.82
C SER A 71 -2.14 8.22 9.90
N ILE A 72 -1.56 9.41 9.89
CA ILE A 72 -0.50 9.89 10.77
C ILE A 72 -1.14 10.33 12.09
N PRO A 73 -0.73 9.74 13.23
CA PRO A 73 -1.26 10.13 14.54
C PRO A 73 -0.78 11.53 14.93
N ASP A 74 -1.57 12.26 15.73
CA ASP A 74 -1.32 13.67 16.06
C ASP A 74 0.07 13.92 16.68
N TRP A 75 0.55 12.98 17.50
CA TRP A 75 1.88 13.07 18.11
C TRP A 75 3.02 13.06 17.08
N ALA A 76 2.78 12.51 15.88
CA ALA A 76 3.77 12.40 14.81
C ALA A 76 3.70 13.51 13.76
N GLN A 77 2.58 14.26 13.69
CA GLN A 77 2.36 15.26 12.63
C GLN A 77 3.41 16.38 12.66
N SER A 78 3.90 16.78 13.85
CA SER A 78 4.90 17.84 14.00
C SER A 78 6.25 17.57 13.31
N PHE A 79 6.60 16.32 13.05
CA PHE A 79 7.88 15.95 12.40
C PHE A 79 7.71 15.14 11.11
N ILE A 80 6.55 14.52 10.87
CA ILE A 80 6.25 13.84 9.59
C ILE A 80 5.60 14.80 8.60
N GLY A 81 4.55 15.49 9.04
CA GLY A 81 3.64 16.28 8.21
C GLY A 81 2.18 15.87 8.40
N GLU A 82 1.29 16.54 7.68
CA GLU A 82 -0.15 16.39 7.82
C GLU A 82 -0.70 15.21 6.99
N PRO A 83 -1.81 14.57 7.40
CA PRO A 83 -2.42 13.46 6.67
C PRO A 83 -2.70 13.73 5.18
N PHE A 84 -3.14 14.95 4.84
CA PHE A 84 -3.47 15.37 3.48
C PHE A 84 -2.37 16.18 2.80
N ASP A 85 -1.12 16.08 3.26
CA ASP A 85 0.01 16.71 2.54
C ASP A 85 0.02 16.24 1.07
N PRO A 86 0.07 17.15 0.08
CA PRO A 86 0.08 16.81 -1.34
C PRO A 86 1.11 15.76 -1.75
N ILE A 87 2.23 15.64 -1.03
CA ILE A 87 3.28 14.66 -1.34
C ILE A 87 2.98 13.26 -0.77
N PHE A 88 2.05 13.12 0.19
CA PHE A 88 1.66 11.84 0.79
C PHE A 88 0.34 11.32 0.23
N ILE A 89 -0.61 12.22 -0.03
CA ILE A 89 -2.01 11.85 -0.28
C ILE A 89 -2.19 10.89 -1.46
N ARG A 90 -1.36 11.02 -2.50
CA ARG A 90 -1.38 10.11 -3.66
C ARG A 90 -1.04 8.67 -3.26
N ALA A 91 -0.02 8.49 -2.42
CA ALA A 91 0.36 7.17 -1.92
C ALA A 91 -0.67 6.63 -0.92
N ALA A 92 -1.18 7.50 -0.04
CA ALA A 92 -2.17 7.14 0.98
C ALA A 92 -3.46 6.58 0.37
N VAL A 93 -4.00 7.22 -0.68
CA VAL A 93 -5.20 6.76 -1.37
C VAL A 93 -5.07 5.33 -1.91
N ILE A 94 -3.91 4.99 -2.48
CA ILE A 94 -3.65 3.63 -2.94
C ILE A 94 -3.56 2.69 -1.74
N HIS A 95 -2.82 3.06 -0.69
CA HIS A 95 -2.69 2.26 0.52
C HIS A 95 -4.04 1.97 1.19
N ASP A 96 -4.87 2.99 1.41
CA ASP A 96 -6.20 2.89 2.02
C ASP A 96 -7.10 1.91 1.28
N HIS A 97 -7.13 2.00 -0.06
CA HIS A 97 -7.92 1.10 -0.89
C HIS A 97 -7.60 -0.38 -0.61
N TYR A 98 -6.33 -0.72 -0.54
CA TYR A 98 -5.86 -2.10 -0.40
C TYR A 98 -5.83 -2.55 1.07
N CYS A 99 -5.66 -1.64 2.03
CA CYS A 99 -5.85 -1.90 3.45
C CYS A 99 -7.32 -2.17 3.81
N ASP A 100 -8.30 -1.55 3.14
CA ASP A 100 -9.71 -1.85 3.42
C ASP A 100 -10.14 -3.23 2.86
N ARG A 101 -9.51 -3.65 1.76
CA ARG A 101 -9.95 -4.80 0.97
C ARG A 101 -9.16 -6.07 1.23
N HIS A 102 -7.93 -5.99 1.73
CA HIS A 102 -7.05 -7.14 1.97
C HIS A 102 -6.92 -8.11 0.77
N VAL A 103 -7.09 -7.59 -0.46
CA VAL A 103 -6.98 -8.37 -1.72
C VAL A 103 -5.53 -8.61 -2.14
N ARG A 104 -4.58 -8.02 -1.41
CA ARG A 104 -3.14 -8.18 -1.54
C ARG A 104 -2.56 -8.33 -0.14
N ASN A 105 -1.42 -9.00 -0.02
CA ASN A 105 -0.81 -9.19 1.29
C ASN A 105 -0.43 -7.84 1.92
N MET A 106 -0.29 -7.83 3.24
CA MET A 106 0.05 -6.61 3.98
C MET A 106 1.42 -6.05 3.59
N LEU A 107 2.41 -6.89 3.33
CA LEU A 107 3.75 -6.42 2.96
C LEU A 107 3.77 -5.68 1.63
N TRP A 108 3.13 -6.20 0.57
CA TRP A 108 3.03 -5.52 -0.72
C TRP A 108 2.16 -4.27 -0.62
N THR A 109 1.10 -4.31 0.18
CA THR A 109 0.21 -3.16 0.38
C THR A 109 0.92 -2.03 1.12
N HIS A 110 1.74 -2.34 2.13
CA HIS A 110 2.57 -1.34 2.80
C HIS A 110 3.76 -0.90 1.95
N TRP A 111 4.32 -1.81 1.13
CA TRP A 111 5.38 -1.48 0.18
C TRP A 111 4.94 -0.48 -0.88
N VAL A 112 3.74 -0.63 -1.46
CA VAL A 112 3.27 0.31 -2.49
C VAL A 112 3.12 1.72 -1.92
N PHE A 113 2.80 1.87 -0.64
CA PHE A 113 2.81 3.18 0.01
C PHE A 113 4.22 3.78 -0.01
N TYR A 114 5.24 3.02 0.39
CA TYR A 114 6.64 3.45 0.34
C TYR A 114 7.09 3.81 -1.09
N ASP A 115 6.82 2.95 -2.06
CA ASP A 115 7.15 3.16 -3.48
C ASP A 115 6.44 4.41 -4.02
N GLY A 116 5.17 4.61 -3.68
CA GLY A 116 4.37 5.78 -4.05
C GLY A 116 4.85 7.09 -3.40
N LEU A 117 5.38 7.05 -2.18
CA LEU A 117 6.02 8.21 -1.54
C LEU A 117 7.29 8.63 -2.31
N LEU A 118 8.12 7.66 -2.71
CA LEU A 118 9.31 7.94 -3.53
C LEU A 118 8.92 8.50 -4.90
N ALA A 119 7.90 7.93 -5.54
CA ALA A 119 7.35 8.45 -6.80
C ALA A 119 6.74 9.85 -6.67
N SER A 120 6.30 10.23 -5.46
CA SER A 120 5.83 11.58 -5.11
C SER A 120 6.96 12.50 -4.63
N HIS A 121 8.22 12.12 -4.81
CA HIS A 121 9.42 12.88 -4.45
C HIS A 121 9.58 13.15 -2.94
N VAL A 122 8.98 12.33 -2.08
CA VAL A 122 9.29 12.33 -0.65
C VAL A 122 10.74 11.85 -0.47
N SER A 123 11.50 12.50 0.42
CA SER A 123 12.89 12.11 0.65
C SER A 123 12.99 10.65 1.11
N PRO A 124 14.02 9.89 0.69
CA PRO A 124 14.16 8.49 1.07
C PRO A 124 14.11 8.26 2.58
N ALA A 125 14.74 9.14 3.36
CA ALA A 125 14.69 9.09 4.82
C ALA A 125 13.26 9.22 5.35
N LYS A 126 12.49 10.22 4.91
CA LYS A 126 11.10 10.41 5.35
C LYS A 126 10.20 9.25 4.89
N ALA A 127 10.37 8.78 3.65
CA ALA A 127 9.62 7.64 3.14
C ALA A 127 9.90 6.36 3.95
N LYS A 128 11.15 6.10 4.32
CA LYS A 128 11.53 4.98 5.21
C LYS A 128 10.91 5.11 6.60
N ILE A 129 10.90 6.31 7.19
CA ILE A 129 10.28 6.54 8.51
C ILE A 129 8.78 6.21 8.46
N MET A 130 8.07 6.70 7.43
CA MET A 130 6.64 6.45 7.27
C MET A 130 6.36 4.95 6.99
N TYR A 131 7.20 4.31 6.17
CA TYR A 131 7.12 2.86 5.93
C TYR A 131 7.33 2.04 7.20
N ALA A 132 8.34 2.42 8.00
CA ALA A 132 8.60 1.80 9.31
C ALA A 132 7.42 1.95 10.25
N ALA A 133 6.82 3.14 10.35
CA ALA A 133 5.64 3.37 11.17
C ALA A 133 4.48 2.44 10.79
N ILE A 134 4.23 2.23 9.49
CA ILE A 134 3.17 1.32 9.02
C ILE A 134 3.51 -0.15 9.31
N LEU A 135 4.75 -0.58 9.10
CA LEU A 135 5.14 -1.97 9.43
C LEU A 135 5.03 -2.24 10.94
N ILE A 136 5.43 -1.29 11.78
CA ILE A 136 5.39 -1.43 13.24
C ILE A 136 3.96 -1.32 13.78
N GLY A 137 3.24 -0.25 13.43
CA GLY A 137 1.97 0.14 14.06
C GLY A 137 0.74 0.10 13.16
N GLY A 138 0.91 -0.05 11.85
CA GLY A 138 -0.22 -0.10 10.91
C GLY A 138 -1.07 -1.38 11.01
N PRO A 139 -2.17 -1.45 10.24
CA PRO A 139 -3.03 -2.64 10.20
C PRO A 139 -2.26 -3.88 9.73
N LYS A 140 -2.75 -5.06 10.10
CA LYS A 140 -2.15 -6.36 9.78
C LYS A 140 -3.23 -7.36 9.39
N TRP A 141 -2.94 -8.25 8.45
CA TRP A 141 -3.83 -9.33 8.05
C TRP A 141 -3.01 -10.49 7.47
N ILE A 142 -3.55 -11.70 7.59
CA ILE A 142 -2.89 -12.95 7.16
C ILE A 142 -3.63 -13.66 6.02
N ASP A 143 -4.92 -13.39 5.85
CA ASP A 143 -5.72 -13.98 4.78
C ASP A 143 -6.08 -12.94 3.73
N LEU A 144 -6.17 -13.39 2.48
CA LEU A 144 -6.60 -12.53 1.38
C LEU A 144 -8.09 -12.67 1.13
N ILE A 145 -8.73 -11.54 0.88
CA ILE A 145 -10.06 -11.54 0.30
C ILE A 145 -9.91 -11.82 -1.19
N PRO A 146 -10.53 -12.87 -1.74
CA PRO A 146 -10.59 -13.08 -3.18
C PRO A 146 -11.17 -11.83 -3.82
N GLY A 147 -10.46 -11.28 -4.80
CA GLY A 147 -11.03 -10.19 -5.58
C GLY A 147 -11.00 -10.46 -7.07
N LYS A 148 -11.54 -9.50 -7.81
CA LYS A 148 -11.79 -9.62 -9.24
C LYS A 148 -10.76 -8.83 -10.04
N PRO A 149 -10.21 -9.41 -11.13
CA PRO A 149 -9.37 -8.69 -12.07
C PRO A 149 -10.02 -7.41 -12.62
N CYS A 150 -9.25 -6.36 -12.80
CA CYS A 150 -9.72 -5.09 -13.37
C CYS A 150 -9.60 -5.07 -14.91
N LYS A 151 -10.43 -4.28 -15.60
CA LYS A 151 -10.46 -4.21 -17.08
C LYS A 151 -9.12 -3.81 -17.72
N GLN A 152 -8.28 -3.06 -17.00
CA GLN A 152 -6.99 -2.54 -17.48
C GLN A 152 -5.80 -3.45 -17.16
N GLY A 153 -6.01 -4.61 -16.53
CA GLY A 153 -4.94 -5.58 -16.29
C GLY A 153 -5.34 -6.68 -15.31
N THR A 154 -4.71 -7.85 -15.45
CA THR A 154 -4.87 -8.98 -14.53
C THR A 154 -4.31 -8.73 -13.13
N ALA A 155 -3.58 -7.62 -12.94
CA ALA A 155 -2.89 -7.29 -11.71
C ALA A 155 -3.79 -6.63 -10.66
N CYS A 156 -4.73 -5.76 -11.05
CA CYS A 156 -5.64 -5.10 -10.11
C CYS A 156 -6.75 -6.07 -9.67
N ILE A 157 -6.97 -6.20 -8.37
CA ILE A 157 -7.90 -7.14 -7.74
C ILE A 157 -8.84 -6.33 -6.84
N GLN A 158 -10.16 -6.53 -6.92
CA GLN A 158 -11.14 -5.83 -6.07
C GLN A 158 -12.18 -6.77 -5.45
N SER A 159 -12.46 -6.65 -4.14
CA SER A 159 -13.84 -6.56 -3.59
C SER A 159 -13.83 -6.46 -2.06
N VAL A 160 -14.89 -5.85 -1.49
CA VAL A 160 -15.56 -6.33 -0.27
C VAL A 160 -17.06 -6.03 -0.36
N SER A 161 -17.90 -7.02 -0.07
CA SER A 161 -19.29 -6.82 0.33
C SER A 161 -19.33 -6.84 1.86
N LYS A 162 -19.48 -5.68 2.49
CA LYS A 162 -19.66 -5.55 3.94
C LYS A 162 -21.15 -5.63 4.26
N VAL A 163 -21.60 -6.71 4.89
CA VAL A 163 -22.98 -6.85 5.38
C VAL A 163 -23.02 -6.45 6.85
N LYS A 164 -23.70 -5.35 7.16
CA LYS A 164 -23.99 -4.96 8.55
C LYS A 164 -25.23 -5.73 9.02
N LEU A 165 -25.08 -6.59 10.01
CA LEU A 165 -26.19 -7.32 10.60
C LEU A 165 -27.01 -6.41 11.54
N PRO A 166 -28.31 -6.70 11.75
CA PRO A 166 -29.19 -5.90 12.60
C PRO A 166 -28.74 -5.74 14.07
N ASN A 167 -27.87 -6.65 14.55
CA ASN A 167 -27.30 -6.61 15.90
C ASN A 167 -25.98 -5.81 16.00
N GLY A 168 -25.55 -5.16 14.91
CA GLY A 168 -24.32 -4.38 14.87
C GLY A 168 -23.06 -5.16 14.52
N ALA A 169 -23.12 -6.48 14.32
CA ALA A 169 -22.01 -7.25 13.80
C ALA A 169 -21.77 -6.92 12.32
N ILE A 170 -20.51 -6.72 11.94
CA ILE A 170 -20.11 -6.52 10.53
C ILE A 170 -19.59 -7.86 10.02
N VAL A 171 -20.28 -8.42 9.04
CA VAL A 171 -19.82 -9.60 8.30
C VAL A 171 -19.17 -9.11 7.01
N THR A 172 -17.85 -9.26 6.92
CA THR A 172 -17.14 -9.10 5.66
C THR A 172 -17.16 -10.45 4.95
N THR A 173 -18.12 -10.64 4.06
CA THR A 173 -18.15 -11.82 3.19
C THR A 173 -17.48 -11.46 1.88
N ALA A 174 -16.35 -12.09 1.58
CA ALA A 174 -16.02 -12.42 0.20
C ALA A 174 -17.18 -13.23 -0.41
N GLU A 175 -17.34 -13.22 -1.74
CA GLU A 175 -18.44 -13.94 -2.42
C GLU A 175 -18.47 -15.45 -2.12
N ASP A 176 -17.44 -16.00 -1.50
CA ASP A 176 -17.25 -17.40 -1.10
C ASP A 176 -17.14 -17.63 0.43
N ALA A 177 -17.59 -16.67 1.26
CA ALA A 177 -17.58 -16.76 2.72
C ALA A 177 -16.19 -16.88 3.39
N HIS A 178 -15.12 -16.41 2.72
CA HIS A 178 -13.80 -16.31 3.36
C HIS A 178 -13.80 -15.32 4.54
N SER A 179 -13.31 -15.78 5.68
CA SER A 179 -13.07 -14.97 6.88
C SER A 179 -11.63 -14.49 6.89
N VAL A 180 -11.39 -13.22 7.26
CA VAL A 180 -10.05 -12.65 7.35
C VAL A 180 -9.66 -12.45 8.80
N ILE A 181 -8.52 -13.01 9.20
CA ILE A 181 -7.88 -12.64 10.46
C ILE A 181 -7.07 -11.36 10.24
N ALA A 182 -7.50 -10.29 10.89
CA ALA A 182 -6.87 -8.97 10.80
C ALA A 182 -6.81 -8.26 12.16
N ARG A 183 -5.89 -7.30 12.27
CA ARG A 183 -5.73 -6.37 13.39
C ARG A 183 -5.68 -4.95 12.85
N GLY A 184 -6.41 -4.05 13.52
CA GLY A 184 -6.33 -2.62 13.24
C GLY A 184 -4.95 -2.01 13.57
N PRO A 185 -4.76 -0.72 13.27
CA PRO A 185 -3.57 0.00 13.68
C PRO A 185 -3.48 0.14 15.21
N GLN A 186 -2.26 0.25 15.72
CA GLN A 186 -1.92 0.31 17.15
C GLN A 186 -0.94 1.46 17.45
N TYR A 187 -1.04 2.57 16.70
CA TYR A 187 -0.15 3.74 16.82
C TYR A 187 -0.11 4.38 18.21
N ASP A 188 -1.10 4.09 19.06
CA ASP A 188 -1.20 4.66 20.40
C ASP A 188 -0.54 3.85 21.50
N GLU A 189 -0.17 2.59 21.22
CA GLU A 189 0.48 1.72 22.20
C GLU A 189 1.88 2.24 22.55
N PRO A 190 2.28 2.27 23.84
CA PRO A 190 3.57 2.82 24.27
C PRO A 190 4.77 2.15 23.59
N GLU A 191 4.76 0.83 23.46
CA GLU A 191 5.83 0.07 22.81
C GLU A 191 5.90 0.32 21.31
N VAL A 192 4.75 0.57 20.65
CA VAL A 192 4.70 0.94 19.23
C VAL A 192 5.29 2.33 19.03
N LYS A 193 4.91 3.30 19.88
CA LYS A 193 5.49 4.66 19.88
C LYS A 193 7.00 4.63 20.08
N ALA A 194 7.48 3.86 21.06
CA ALA A 194 8.91 3.71 21.35
C ALA A 194 9.67 3.09 20.16
N ALA A 195 9.13 2.03 19.54
CA ALA A 195 9.76 1.40 18.39
C ALA A 195 9.82 2.33 17.17
N ILE A 196 8.75 3.11 16.91
CA ILE A 196 8.73 4.12 15.83
C ILE A 196 9.77 5.21 16.09
N GLU A 197 9.87 5.71 17.33
CA GLU A 197 10.83 6.74 17.68
C GLU A 197 12.28 6.24 17.56
N GLU A 198 12.57 5.03 18.03
CA GLU A 198 13.90 4.42 17.93
C GLU A 198 14.35 4.28 16.47
N ILE A 199 13.49 3.72 15.61
CA ILE A 199 13.85 3.53 14.20
C ILE A 199 13.91 4.85 13.44
N ARG A 200 13.06 5.83 13.79
CA ARG A 200 13.13 7.19 13.24
C ARG A 200 14.50 7.81 13.50
N GLN A 201 14.97 7.79 14.75
CA GLN A 201 16.28 8.33 15.11
C GLN A 201 17.43 7.65 14.34
N LYS A 202 17.38 6.32 14.17
CA LYS A 202 18.35 5.58 13.36
C LYS A 202 18.34 6.03 11.90
N ILE A 203 17.17 6.12 11.27
CA ILE A 203 17.03 6.55 9.88
C ILE A 203 17.49 8.00 9.70
N GLU A 204 17.16 8.90 10.63
CA GLU A 204 17.61 10.30 10.57
C GLU A 204 19.12 10.45 10.72
N SER A 205 19.76 9.60 11.55
CA SER A 205 21.21 9.63 11.75
C SER A 205 21.99 9.19 10.51
N ASN A 206 21.51 8.15 9.81
CA ASN A 206 22.09 7.66 8.57
C ASN A 206 21.05 6.83 7.80
N PRO A 207 20.32 7.43 6.84
CA PRO A 207 19.26 6.73 6.13
C PRO A 207 19.77 5.60 5.23
N ASP A 208 21.05 5.63 4.84
CA ASP A 208 21.66 4.60 4.00
C ASP A 208 22.09 3.36 4.82
N ALA A 209 22.23 3.50 6.13
CA ALA A 209 22.57 2.40 7.04
C ALA A 209 21.36 1.56 7.48
N VAL A 210 20.12 2.04 7.22
CA VAL A 210 18.89 1.32 7.56
C VAL A 210 18.23 0.86 6.26
N SER A 211 18.30 -0.43 5.97
CA SER A 211 17.62 -1.04 4.84
C SER A 211 16.14 -1.28 5.13
N GLU A 212 15.35 -1.53 4.08
CA GLU A 212 13.95 -1.92 4.23
C GLU A 212 13.79 -3.27 4.95
N GLU A 213 14.81 -4.15 4.87
CA GLU A 213 14.85 -5.42 5.61
C GLU A 213 15.12 -5.21 7.11
N ASP A 214 15.95 -4.23 7.46
CA ASP A 214 16.17 -3.85 8.87
C ASP A 214 14.87 -3.31 9.49
N ILE A 215 14.10 -2.53 8.72
CA ILE A 215 12.78 -2.04 9.14
C ILE A 215 11.82 -3.20 9.38
N LEU A 216 11.77 -4.17 8.46
CA LEU A 216 10.94 -5.36 8.61
C LEU A 216 11.33 -6.18 9.85
N THR A 217 12.64 -6.34 10.06
CA THR A 217 13.19 -7.03 11.24
C THR A 217 12.78 -6.34 12.53
N GLU A 218 12.85 -5.00 12.59
CA GLU A 218 12.42 -4.24 13.76
C GLU A 218 10.93 -4.43 14.03
N ALA A 219 10.09 -4.32 13.00
CA ALA A 219 8.64 -4.53 13.15
C ALA A 219 8.29 -5.92 13.68
N ARG A 220 9.07 -6.96 13.34
CA ARG A 220 8.88 -8.36 13.81
C ARG A 220 9.23 -8.55 15.29
N LYS A 221 10.05 -7.70 15.89
CA LYS A 221 10.46 -7.84 17.31
C LYS A 221 9.30 -7.64 18.28
N LEU A 222 8.31 -6.84 17.89
CA LEU A 222 7.12 -6.59 18.71
C LEU A 222 6.27 -7.86 18.82
N PRO A 223 6.02 -8.40 20.04
CA PRO A 223 5.25 -9.63 20.22
C PRO A 223 3.87 -9.60 19.55
N GLN A 224 3.18 -8.46 19.59
CA GLN A 224 1.88 -8.27 18.95
C GLN A 224 1.90 -8.41 17.42
N ASN A 225 3.08 -8.27 16.79
CA ASN A 225 3.26 -8.36 15.35
C ASN A 225 3.65 -9.76 14.88
N GLN A 226 4.29 -10.58 15.73
CA GLN A 226 4.88 -11.88 15.36
C GLN A 226 3.88 -12.79 14.64
N PHE A 227 2.70 -12.99 15.23
CA PHE A 227 1.66 -13.84 14.65
C PHE A 227 1.33 -13.47 13.18
N PHE A 228 1.19 -12.18 12.88
CA PHE A 228 0.85 -11.75 11.52
C PHE A 228 2.02 -11.91 10.54
N PHE A 229 3.24 -11.64 10.99
CA PHE A 229 4.43 -11.77 10.16
C PHE A 229 4.84 -13.22 9.90
N ASP A 230 4.52 -14.14 10.82
CA ASP A 230 4.84 -15.56 10.70
C ASP A 230 3.80 -16.32 9.87
N ASN A 231 2.59 -15.76 9.76
CA ASN A 231 1.48 -16.38 9.03
C ASN A 231 0.99 -15.52 7.85
N ILE A 232 1.87 -14.71 7.26
CA ILE A 232 1.49 -13.77 6.18
C ILE A 232 0.89 -14.43 4.93
N ASP A 233 1.16 -15.72 4.74
CA ASP A 233 0.63 -16.53 3.64
C ASP A 233 -0.60 -17.35 4.05
N GLY A 234 -1.22 -17.01 5.19
CA GLY A 234 -2.44 -17.64 5.74
C GLY A 234 -2.16 -18.59 6.91
N VAL A 235 -3.22 -18.96 7.63
CA VAL A 235 -3.19 -19.97 8.70
C VAL A 235 -4.03 -21.17 8.32
N VAL A 236 -3.50 -22.38 8.52
CA VAL A 236 -4.28 -23.62 8.46
C VAL A 236 -4.87 -23.91 9.84
N ILE A 237 -6.15 -23.60 10.04
CA ILE A 237 -6.88 -24.01 11.25
C ILE A 237 -7.38 -25.43 11.04
N ASN A 238 -6.71 -26.42 11.64
CA ASN A 238 -7.24 -27.77 11.71
C ASN A 238 -8.37 -27.78 12.76
N PRO A 239 -9.63 -28.05 12.37
CA PRO A 239 -10.67 -28.21 13.36
C PRO A 239 -10.30 -29.39 14.27
N PRO A 240 -10.56 -29.31 15.59
CA PRO A 240 -10.43 -30.47 16.45
C PRO A 240 -11.27 -31.60 15.85
N GLN A 241 -10.69 -32.80 15.74
CA GLN A 241 -11.47 -34.01 15.49
C GLN A 241 -12.41 -34.15 16.67
N ASN A 242 -13.67 -33.74 16.49
CA ASN A 242 -14.71 -34.08 17.43
C ASN A 242 -14.79 -35.61 17.39
N ASP A 243 -14.27 -36.27 18.42
CA ASP A 243 -14.62 -37.66 18.72
C ASP A 243 -16.12 -37.67 18.98
N ILE A 244 -16.91 -37.87 17.93
CA ILE A 244 -18.33 -38.17 18.05
C ILE A 244 -18.38 -39.63 18.53
N PRO A 245 -18.84 -39.92 19.77
CA PRO A 245 -19.10 -41.30 20.15
C PRO A 245 -20.20 -41.83 19.22
N GLN A 246 -19.93 -42.95 18.54
CA GLN A 246 -20.91 -43.68 17.73
C GLN A 246 -22.02 -44.27 18.60
#